data_AF-A0A0R1H607-F1
#
_entry.id   AF-A0A0R1H607-F1
#
_cell.length_a   1.000
_cell.length_b   1.000
_cell.length_c   1.000
_cell.angle_alpha   90.00
_cell.angle_beta   90.00
_cell.angle_gamma   90.00
#
_symmetry.space_group_name_H-M   'P 1'
#
loop_
_entity.id
_entity.type
_entity.pdbx_description
1 polymer ?
#
loop_
_entity_poly.entity_id
_entity_poly.type
_entity_poly.pdbx_seq_one_letter_code
_entity_poly.pdbx_strand_id
1 'polypeptide(L)'
;MESLCAATFWGKFDILTYNFPWAKLAASRWLQLYQPHYAGGYLVNYPPLLPTLFWPFGKIINFFNLSLSKGSGYQLASAFLTIKFQAMIFHWLIAAFVYWKSHSKIMGLGLASLILINPALWFNAAFWGQLDTALIFFIVLSFYYLSQRHFYLASFWFGLGCLAKLQFFYLVPLFGLTLLVLAKWRQTIYAVCLVIGVNILGWLPFMIAMRQITLPIKVITSSLNQYPELFANAFNGWAGVLKPQMWYRRLKMTNHIFGRVTFSQFNTVVLILIVGGLCLLFLQYWRQKRQNLPIALIGAIYSGFIFFFTTGQHERYQMGMLGFVILWVLLQNEWPLSRSLATYGWFTFIIFINEIFVYLSIYFNTKALTTFNQLLRVGGVINTLMFIIWVGLIIWQRKQQGSQSDEG
;
A
#
# COMPACT_ATOMS: atom_id res chain seq x y z
N MET A 1 6.12 12.26 19.25
CA MET A 1 5.13 13.01 18.45
C MET A 1 3.92 12.16 18.10
N GLU A 2 4.08 11.00 17.45
CA GLU A 2 2.96 10.12 17.07
C GLU A 2 2.06 9.71 18.24
N SER A 3 2.63 9.24 19.36
CA SER A 3 1.82 8.84 20.53
C SER A 3 0.99 9.99 21.08
N LEU A 4 1.54 11.21 21.07
CA LEU A 4 0.80 12.41 21.47
C LEU A 4 -0.37 12.66 20.51
N CYS A 5 -0.10 12.65 19.20
CA CYS A 5 -1.14 12.81 18.18
C CYS A 5 -2.24 11.75 18.28
N ALA A 6 -1.87 10.48 18.43
CA ALA A 6 -2.82 9.39 18.57
C ALA A 6 -3.67 9.53 19.84
N ALA A 7 -3.07 10.00 20.93
CA ALA A 7 -3.75 10.22 22.21
C ALA A 7 -4.64 11.47 22.25
N THR A 8 -4.36 12.51 21.46
CA THR A 8 -5.10 13.78 21.50
C THR A 8 -6.09 13.96 20.34
N PHE A 9 -5.85 13.32 19.20
CA PHE A 9 -6.74 13.40 18.05
C PHE A 9 -7.68 12.19 17.96
N TRP A 10 -8.95 12.42 18.32
CA TRP A 10 -10.00 11.40 18.43
C TRP A 10 -10.92 11.31 17.21
N GLY A 11 -10.35 11.48 16.01
CA GLY A 11 -11.07 11.30 14.76
C GLY A 11 -11.50 9.84 14.56
N LYS A 12 -12.80 9.62 14.36
CA LYS A 12 -13.41 8.27 14.35
C LYS A 12 -13.46 7.61 12.98
N PHE A 13 -13.11 8.35 11.92
CA PHE A 13 -13.19 7.86 10.55
C PHE A 13 -12.34 6.60 10.38
N ASP A 14 -12.93 5.55 9.81
CA ASP A 14 -12.44 4.17 9.70
C ASP A 14 -12.13 3.44 11.02
N ILE A 15 -11.68 4.11 12.08
CA ILE A 15 -11.37 3.49 13.38
C ILE A 15 -12.64 2.87 13.99
N LEU A 16 -13.76 3.60 13.97
CA LEU A 16 -15.02 3.14 14.54
C LEU A 16 -15.65 2.01 13.73
N THR A 17 -15.43 2.02 12.42
CA THR A 17 -16.04 1.10 11.45
C THR A 17 -15.22 -0.18 11.28
N TYR A 18 -13.90 -0.10 11.31
CA TYR A 18 -13.04 -1.24 10.97
C TYR A 18 -12.15 -1.65 12.14
N ASN A 19 -11.15 -0.82 12.49
CA ASN A 19 -10.08 -1.25 13.39
C ASN A 19 -10.59 -1.69 14.77
N PHE A 20 -11.40 -0.85 15.41
CA PHE A 20 -11.84 -1.10 16.78
C PHE A 20 -12.82 -2.30 16.88
N PRO A 21 -13.83 -2.43 16.01
CA PRO A 21 -14.62 -3.66 15.91
C PRO A 21 -13.76 -4.90 15.64
N TRP A 22 -12.80 -4.82 14.71
CA TRP A 22 -11.93 -5.96 14.39
C TRP A 22 -11.03 -6.36 15.56
N ALA A 23 -10.52 -5.40 16.33
CA ALA A 23 -9.75 -5.68 17.53
C ALA A 23 -10.60 -6.40 18.59
N LYS A 24 -11.82 -5.93 18.85
CA LYS A 24 -12.74 -6.62 19.78
C LYS A 24 -13.10 -8.02 19.30
N LEU A 25 -13.36 -8.20 18.00
CA LEU A 25 -13.67 -9.50 17.42
C LEU A 25 -12.47 -10.45 17.48
N ALA A 26 -11.27 -9.98 17.12
CA ALA A 26 -10.04 -10.77 17.23
C ALA A 26 -9.83 -11.25 18.66
N ALA A 27 -9.94 -10.36 19.65
CA ALA A 27 -9.69 -10.69 21.04
C ALA A 27 -10.70 -11.66 21.67
N SER A 28 -11.96 -11.65 21.21
CA SER A 28 -13.04 -12.47 21.78
C SER A 28 -13.30 -13.75 20.98
N ARG A 29 -13.15 -13.71 19.66
CA ARG A 29 -13.55 -14.78 18.73
C ARG A 29 -12.60 -14.88 17.53
N TRP A 30 -11.30 -14.96 17.79
CA TRP A 30 -10.26 -14.97 16.75
C TRP A 30 -10.54 -15.92 15.57
N LEU A 31 -10.85 -17.20 15.83
CA LEU A 31 -11.15 -18.18 14.77
C LEU A 31 -12.41 -17.86 13.94
N GLN A 32 -13.29 -16.99 14.46
CA GLN A 32 -14.55 -16.61 13.83
C GLN A 32 -14.47 -15.21 13.20
N LEU A 33 -13.27 -14.65 12.99
CA LEU A 33 -13.04 -13.31 12.42
C LEU A 33 -13.82 -13.06 11.11
N TYR A 34 -14.00 -14.09 10.28
CA TYR A 34 -14.67 -13.98 8.98
C TYR A 34 -16.14 -14.44 8.99
N GLN A 35 -16.73 -14.72 10.16
CA GLN A 35 -18.14 -15.11 10.26
C GLN A 35 -19.06 -13.90 10.13
N PRO A 36 -19.99 -13.87 9.14
CA PRO A 36 -20.83 -12.70 8.88
C PRO A 36 -21.67 -12.25 10.08
N HIS A 37 -22.18 -13.19 10.88
CA HIS A 37 -23.02 -12.88 12.04
C HIS A 37 -22.27 -12.17 13.18
N TYR A 38 -20.96 -12.38 13.31
CA TYR A 38 -20.15 -11.71 14.33
C TYR A 38 -19.48 -10.43 13.84
N ALA A 39 -19.27 -10.33 12.54
CA ALA A 39 -18.73 -9.12 11.94
C ALA A 39 -19.81 -8.06 11.65
N GLY A 40 -21.10 -8.44 11.59
CA GLY A 40 -22.20 -7.49 11.32
C GLY A 40 -21.98 -6.73 10.01
N GLY A 41 -22.19 -5.41 10.04
CA GLY A 41 -21.86 -4.51 8.91
C GLY A 41 -20.36 -4.24 8.69
N TYR A 42 -19.47 -4.88 9.48
CA TYR A 42 -18.03 -4.63 9.54
C TYR A 42 -17.21 -5.88 9.18
N LEU A 43 -17.69 -6.65 8.20
CA LEU A 43 -17.01 -7.82 7.64
C LEU A 43 -15.52 -7.55 7.40
N VAL A 44 -14.67 -8.41 7.98
CA VAL A 44 -13.22 -8.36 7.78
C VAL A 44 -12.94 -8.60 6.31
N ASN A 45 -12.45 -7.56 5.63
CA ASN A 45 -12.12 -7.55 4.20
C ASN A 45 -10.60 -7.52 3.95
N TYR A 46 -9.82 -7.83 4.97
CA TYR A 46 -8.36 -7.94 4.89
C TYR A 46 -7.95 -9.41 4.96
N PRO A 47 -6.80 -9.78 4.38
CA PRO A 47 -6.18 -11.06 4.64
C PRO A 47 -5.75 -11.15 6.13
N PRO A 48 -5.52 -12.36 6.67
CA PRO A 48 -5.64 -12.61 8.10
C PRO A 48 -4.56 -12.01 9.00
N LEU A 49 -3.41 -11.59 8.46
CA LEU A 49 -2.30 -11.13 9.30
C LEU A 49 -2.67 -9.85 10.06
N LEU A 50 -3.11 -8.79 9.36
CA LEU A 50 -3.43 -7.51 10.03
C LEU A 50 -4.61 -7.61 11.00
N PRO A 51 -5.75 -8.24 10.65
CA PRO A 51 -6.84 -8.51 11.60
C PRO A 51 -6.39 -9.34 12.81
N THR A 52 -5.51 -10.33 12.61
CA THR A 52 -4.95 -11.12 13.72
C THR A 52 -4.06 -10.29 14.61
N LEU A 53 -3.25 -9.39 14.04
CA LEU A 53 -2.39 -8.49 14.83
C LEU A 53 -3.18 -7.47 15.67
N PHE A 54 -4.48 -7.30 15.44
CA PHE A 54 -5.34 -6.55 16.34
C PHE A 54 -5.71 -7.30 17.65
N TRP A 55 -5.47 -8.62 17.72
CA TRP A 55 -5.78 -9.45 18.90
C TRP A 55 -5.22 -8.88 20.23
N PRO A 56 -3.92 -8.55 20.37
CA PRO A 56 -3.38 -8.02 21.63
C PRO A 56 -4.02 -6.68 22.00
N PHE A 57 -4.24 -5.80 21.02
CA PHE A 57 -4.90 -4.50 21.23
C PHE A 57 -6.36 -4.66 21.68
N GLY A 58 -7.07 -5.64 21.11
CA GLY A 58 -8.42 -5.98 21.55
C GLY A 58 -8.47 -6.53 22.98
N LYS A 59 -7.47 -7.32 23.40
CA LYS A 59 -7.35 -7.80 24.79
C LYS A 59 -7.17 -6.62 25.75
N ILE A 60 -6.32 -5.66 25.41
CA ILE A 60 -6.12 -4.42 26.19
C ILE A 60 -7.42 -3.61 26.25
N ILE A 61 -8.09 -3.41 25.11
CA ILE A 61 -9.38 -2.71 25.03
C ILE A 61 -10.41 -3.36 25.95
N ASN A 62 -10.51 -4.69 25.95
CA ASN A 62 -11.48 -5.40 26.78
C ASN A 62 -11.11 -5.36 28.28
N PHE A 63 -9.82 -5.53 28.60
CA PHE A 63 -9.34 -5.55 29.99
C PHE A 63 -9.57 -4.21 30.70
N PHE A 64 -9.27 -3.09 30.04
CA PHE A 64 -9.49 -1.75 30.58
C PHE A 64 -10.88 -1.17 30.27
N ASN A 65 -11.76 -1.95 29.65
CA ASN A 65 -13.10 -1.54 29.19
C ASN A 65 -13.06 -0.21 28.38
N LEU A 66 -12.09 -0.10 27.47
CA LEU A 66 -11.91 1.11 26.67
C LEU A 66 -13.05 1.29 25.67
N SER A 67 -13.43 2.55 25.46
CA SER A 67 -14.47 2.96 24.53
C SER A 67 -14.00 4.16 23.70
N LEU A 68 -14.42 4.22 22.44
CA LEU A 68 -14.16 5.36 21.55
C LEU A 68 -15.21 6.47 21.66
N SER A 69 -16.28 6.26 22.44
CA SER A 69 -17.42 7.17 22.53
C SER A 69 -17.83 7.53 23.95
N LYS A 70 -17.30 6.85 24.97
CA LYS A 70 -17.66 7.04 26.37
C LYS A 70 -16.40 7.00 27.24
N GLY A 71 -16.42 7.71 28.36
CA GLY A 71 -15.33 7.73 29.34
C GLY A 71 -14.68 9.09 29.52
N SER A 72 -13.74 9.17 30.47
CA SER A 72 -12.93 10.36 30.69
C SER A 72 -11.99 10.63 29.50
N GLY A 73 -11.44 11.85 29.41
CA GLY A 73 -10.47 12.19 28.37
C GLY A 73 -9.26 11.24 28.35
N TYR A 74 -8.82 10.78 29.53
CA TYR A 74 -7.76 9.76 29.64
C TYR A 74 -8.16 8.40 29.04
N GLN A 75 -9.39 7.95 29.25
CA GLN A 75 -9.88 6.70 28.68
C GLN A 75 -10.01 6.77 27.16
N LEU A 76 -10.48 7.90 26.62
CA LEU A 76 -10.52 8.15 25.18
C LEU A 76 -9.11 8.18 24.58
N ALA A 77 -8.20 8.93 25.20
CA ALA A 77 -6.80 8.99 24.78
C ALA A 77 -6.15 7.59 24.74
N SER A 78 -6.40 6.77 25.77
CA SER A 78 -5.90 5.40 25.86
C SER A 78 -6.50 4.50 24.79
N ALA A 79 -7.79 4.64 24.48
CA ALA A 79 -8.47 3.86 23.45
C ALA A 79 -7.93 4.18 22.04
N PHE A 80 -7.79 5.47 21.71
CA PHE A 80 -7.26 5.91 20.42
C PHE A 80 -5.78 5.60 20.26
N LEU A 81 -4.96 5.80 21.30
CA LEU A 81 -3.56 5.41 21.28
C LEU A 81 -3.44 3.90 21.01
N THR A 82 -4.18 3.08 21.76
CA THR A 82 -4.12 1.62 21.66
C THR A 82 -4.48 1.14 20.25
N ILE A 83 -5.54 1.66 19.65
CA ILE A 83 -6.00 1.17 18.34
C ILE A 83 -5.13 1.67 17.17
N LYS A 84 -4.55 2.87 17.28
CA LYS A 84 -3.64 3.43 16.27
C LYS A 84 -2.21 2.87 16.40
N PHE A 85 -1.87 2.32 17.56
CA PHE A 85 -0.54 1.80 17.85
C PHE A 85 -0.06 0.75 16.85
N GLN A 86 -0.96 -0.09 16.34
CA GLN A 86 -0.61 -1.10 15.34
C GLN A 86 0.00 -0.47 14.08
N ALA A 87 -0.58 0.62 13.57
CA ALA A 87 -0.04 1.32 12.40
C ALA A 87 1.31 1.98 12.70
N MET A 88 1.44 2.57 13.89
CA MET A 88 2.66 3.22 14.36
C MET A 88 3.82 2.24 14.49
N ILE A 89 3.58 1.01 14.97
CA ILE A 89 4.60 -0.03 15.03
C ILE A 89 5.21 -0.28 13.64
N PHE A 90 4.39 -0.45 12.60
CA PHE A 90 4.93 -0.69 11.25
C PHE A 90 5.70 0.52 10.71
N HIS A 91 5.26 1.73 11.03
CA HIS A 91 6.00 2.95 10.70
C HIS A 91 7.39 2.96 11.35
N TRP A 92 7.47 2.66 12.64
CA TRP A 92 8.74 2.59 13.38
C TRP A 92 9.63 1.44 12.89
N LEU A 93 9.04 0.30 12.54
CA LEU A 93 9.78 -0.84 12.00
C LEU A 93 10.40 -0.51 10.63
N ILE A 94 9.74 0.28 9.77
CA ILE A 94 10.34 0.77 8.52
C ILE A 94 11.57 1.63 8.85
N ALA A 95 11.43 2.60 9.76
CA ALA A 95 12.53 3.49 10.13
C ALA A 95 13.71 2.72 10.75
N ALA A 96 13.43 1.78 11.65
CA ALA A 96 14.42 0.91 12.28
C ALA A 96 15.14 0.03 11.25
N PHE A 97 14.40 -0.53 10.28
CA PHE A 97 14.99 -1.33 9.21
C PHE A 97 15.90 -0.48 8.31
N VAL A 98 15.47 0.73 7.94
CA VAL A 98 16.28 1.65 7.13
C VAL A 98 17.54 2.10 7.88
N TYR A 99 17.43 2.40 9.17
CA TYR A 99 18.59 2.69 10.02
C TYR A 99 19.59 1.52 9.99
N TRP A 100 19.10 0.30 10.22
CA TRP A 100 19.93 -0.91 10.30
C TRP A 100 20.60 -1.27 8.97
N LYS A 101 19.93 -1.02 7.84
CA LYS A 101 20.43 -1.38 6.50
C LYS A 101 21.18 -0.28 5.77
N SER A 102 21.26 0.92 6.33
CA SER A 102 22.01 2.01 5.73
C SER A 102 23.52 1.78 5.79
N HIS A 103 24.25 2.29 4.78
CA HIS A 103 25.70 2.10 4.66
C HIS A 103 26.52 2.72 5.81
N SER A 104 26.00 3.73 6.50
CA SER A 104 26.66 4.36 7.65
C SER A 104 25.65 4.75 8.72
N LYS A 105 26.11 4.88 9.98
CA LYS A 105 25.26 5.26 11.12
C LYS A 105 24.63 6.65 10.94
N ILE A 106 25.41 7.63 10.45
CA ILE A 106 24.93 9.00 10.23
C ILE A 106 23.82 9.02 9.19
N MET A 107 24.04 8.32 8.08
CA MET A 107 23.05 8.24 7.02
C MET A 107 21.81 7.45 7.46
N GLY A 108 22.00 6.34 8.17
CA GLY A 108 20.90 5.59 8.76
C GLY A 108 20.07 6.44 9.70
N LEU A 109 20.70 7.25 10.56
CA LEU A 109 20.01 8.17 11.45
C LEU A 109 19.24 9.23 10.67
N GLY A 110 19.84 9.83 9.64
CA GLY A 110 19.20 10.82 8.78
C GLY A 110 17.99 10.25 8.05
N LEU A 111 18.14 9.11 7.37
CA LEU A 111 17.06 8.46 6.62
C LEU A 111 15.93 7.94 7.51
N ALA A 112 16.26 7.33 8.66
CA ALA A 112 15.26 6.89 9.62
C ALA A 112 14.48 8.08 10.21
N SER A 113 15.17 9.20 10.50
CA SER A 113 14.53 10.42 10.97
C SER A 113 13.57 10.98 9.92
N LEU A 114 13.98 11.04 8.64
CA LEU A 114 13.12 11.46 7.52
C LEU A 114 11.86 10.58 7.41
N ILE A 115 12.00 9.27 7.61
CA ILE A 115 10.87 8.35 7.60
C ILE A 115 9.93 8.62 8.78
N LEU A 116 10.44 8.78 10.00
CA LEU A 116 9.61 9.03 11.19
C LEU A 116 8.86 10.36 11.11
N ILE A 117 9.46 11.40 10.53
CA ILE A 117 8.81 12.72 10.36
C ILE A 117 8.03 12.85 9.05
N ASN A 118 7.96 11.78 8.25
CA ASN A 118 7.25 11.80 6.98
C ASN A 118 5.77 12.12 7.21
N PRO A 119 5.24 13.25 6.71
CA PRO A 119 3.88 13.66 7.00
C PRO A 119 2.83 12.68 6.44
N ALA A 120 3.07 12.01 5.31
CA ALA A 120 2.14 11.00 4.79
C ALA A 120 2.08 9.76 5.69
N LEU A 121 3.23 9.20 6.08
CA LEU A 121 3.28 8.02 6.96
C LEU A 121 2.72 8.32 8.34
N TRP A 122 3.15 9.45 8.92
CA TRP A 122 2.72 9.91 10.23
C TRP A 122 1.21 10.18 10.27
N PHE A 123 0.67 10.84 9.24
CA PHE A 123 -0.75 11.12 9.14
C PHE A 123 -1.55 9.83 9.00
N ASN A 124 -1.15 8.95 8.09
CA ASN A 124 -1.80 7.66 7.88
C ASN A 124 -1.83 6.84 9.18
N ALA A 125 -0.69 6.71 9.87
CA ALA A 125 -0.58 5.85 11.05
C ALA A 125 -1.14 6.47 12.34
N ALA A 126 -0.68 7.66 12.73
CA ALA A 126 -0.97 8.23 14.05
C ALA A 126 -2.17 9.20 14.05
N PHE A 127 -2.40 9.93 12.96
CA PHE A 127 -3.53 10.85 12.88
C PHE A 127 -4.81 10.11 12.47
N TRP A 128 -4.76 9.36 11.37
CA TRP A 128 -5.91 8.63 10.83
C TRP A 128 -6.09 7.26 11.48
N GLY A 129 -5.01 6.49 11.68
CA GLY A 129 -5.09 5.10 12.15
C GLY A 129 -5.23 4.06 11.04
N GLN A 130 -4.85 4.40 9.81
CA GLN A 130 -4.79 3.46 8.68
C GLN A 130 -3.55 2.57 8.74
N LEU A 131 -3.61 1.42 8.07
CA LEU A 131 -2.57 0.38 8.13
C LEU A 131 -1.71 0.34 6.85
N ASP A 132 -1.56 1.45 6.12
CA ASP A 132 -0.75 1.51 4.90
C ASP A 132 0.75 1.42 5.19
N THR A 133 1.19 1.80 6.40
CA THR A 133 2.58 1.60 6.85
C THR A 133 2.96 0.12 6.91
N ALA A 134 2.01 -0.79 7.18
CA ALA A 134 2.27 -2.23 7.09
C ALA A 134 2.56 -2.69 5.65
N LEU A 135 1.81 -2.16 4.67
CA LEU A 135 2.06 -2.42 3.25
C LEU A 135 3.49 -2.00 2.87
N ILE A 136 3.88 -0.78 3.25
CA ILE A 136 5.21 -0.26 2.98
C ILE A 136 6.30 -1.12 3.63
N PHE A 137 6.11 -1.51 4.89
CA PHE A 137 7.04 -2.39 5.60
C PHE A 137 7.30 -3.68 4.83
N PHE A 138 6.25 -4.39 4.42
CA PHE A 138 6.42 -5.64 3.67
C PHE A 138 7.01 -5.43 2.27
N ILE A 139 6.72 -4.30 1.60
CA ILE A 139 7.38 -3.95 0.33
C ILE A 139 8.87 -3.77 0.55
N VAL A 140 9.26 -2.93 1.51
CA VAL A 140 10.68 -2.62 1.78
C VAL A 140 11.45 -3.89 2.14
N LEU A 141 10.95 -4.72 3.05
CA LEU A 141 11.65 -5.94 3.46
C LEU A 141 11.77 -6.96 2.33
N SER A 142 10.64 -7.30 1.68
CA SER A 142 10.63 -8.35 0.66
C SER A 142 11.52 -7.98 -0.53
N PHE A 143 11.43 -6.73 -1.01
CA PHE A 143 12.22 -6.29 -2.17
C PHE A 143 13.65 -5.90 -1.83
N TYR A 144 13.95 -5.50 -0.58
CA TYR A 144 15.35 -5.40 -0.11
C TYR A 144 16.02 -6.76 -0.15
N TYR A 145 15.44 -7.79 0.48
CA TYR A 145 16.05 -9.12 0.48
C TYR A 145 16.12 -9.72 -0.93
N LEU A 146 15.15 -9.40 -1.79
CA LEU A 146 15.17 -9.80 -3.20
C LEU A 146 16.34 -9.16 -3.95
N SER A 147 16.60 -7.86 -3.75
CA SER A 147 17.74 -7.17 -4.37
C SER A 147 19.08 -7.69 -3.86
N GLN A 148 19.13 -8.14 -2.61
CA GLN A 148 20.30 -8.80 -2.02
C GLN A 148 20.39 -10.30 -2.37
N ARG A 149 19.56 -10.82 -3.27
CA ARG A 149 19.50 -12.24 -3.69
C ARG A 149 19.24 -13.24 -2.55
N HIS A 150 18.71 -12.79 -1.42
CA HIS A 150 18.21 -13.64 -0.34
C HIS A 150 16.78 -14.12 -0.65
N PHE A 151 16.64 -14.93 -1.71
CA PHE A 151 15.35 -15.28 -2.32
C PHE A 151 14.33 -15.90 -1.36
N TYR A 152 14.77 -16.73 -0.43
CA TYR A 152 13.87 -17.37 0.54
C TYR A 152 13.35 -16.38 1.58
N LEU A 153 14.23 -15.53 2.11
CA LEU A 153 13.83 -14.50 3.07
C LEU A 153 12.92 -13.45 2.40
N ALA A 154 13.25 -13.06 1.17
CA ALA A 154 12.39 -12.22 0.34
C ALA A 154 10.98 -12.84 0.17
N SER A 155 10.92 -14.13 -0.14
CA SER A 155 9.67 -14.86 -0.37
C SER A 155 8.84 -15.03 0.90
N PHE A 156 9.49 -15.25 2.04
CA PHE A 156 8.81 -15.28 3.33
C PHE A 156 8.12 -13.93 3.63
N TRP A 157 8.85 -12.82 3.53
CA TRP A 157 8.29 -11.48 3.75
C TRP A 157 7.24 -11.11 2.71
N PHE A 158 7.41 -11.53 1.45
CA PHE A 158 6.43 -11.33 0.40
C PHE A 158 5.13 -12.10 0.71
N GLY A 159 5.24 -13.35 1.16
CA GLY A 159 4.10 -14.16 1.61
C GLY A 159 3.34 -13.52 2.77
N LEU A 160 4.05 -12.97 3.77
CA LEU A 160 3.43 -12.20 4.86
C LEU A 160 2.76 -10.92 4.35
N GLY A 161 3.33 -10.23 3.36
CA GLY A 161 2.71 -9.08 2.72
C GLY A 161 1.37 -9.41 2.07
N CYS A 162 1.27 -10.54 1.35
CA CYS A 162 0.00 -11.05 0.80
C CYS A 162 -1.03 -11.36 1.89
N LEU A 163 -0.59 -11.80 3.07
CA LEU A 163 -1.45 -12.00 4.24
C LEU A 163 -1.76 -10.71 5.00
N ALA A 164 -1.09 -9.60 4.70
CA ALA A 164 -1.35 -8.32 5.35
C ALA A 164 -2.41 -7.51 4.61
N LYS A 165 -2.28 -7.37 3.28
CA LYS A 165 -3.12 -6.46 2.51
C LYS A 165 -3.37 -6.96 1.09
N LEU A 166 -4.61 -6.85 0.62
CA LEU A 166 -4.99 -7.24 -0.75
C LEU A 166 -4.20 -6.49 -1.82
N GLN A 167 -3.82 -5.24 -1.54
CA GLN A 167 -3.00 -4.45 -2.45
C GLN A 167 -1.63 -5.09 -2.75
N PHE A 168 -1.13 -5.98 -1.89
CA PHE A 168 0.13 -6.67 -2.09
C PHE A 168 0.09 -7.67 -3.27
N PHE A 169 -1.10 -8.20 -3.60
CA PHE A 169 -1.25 -9.14 -4.74
C PHE A 169 -0.92 -8.49 -6.08
N TYR A 170 -1.07 -7.17 -6.21
CA TYR A 170 -0.63 -6.44 -7.40
C TYR A 170 0.87 -6.59 -7.66
N LEU A 171 1.69 -6.90 -6.65
CA LEU A 171 3.14 -7.02 -6.77
C LEU A 171 3.61 -8.44 -7.17
N VAL A 172 2.69 -9.41 -7.27
CA VAL A 172 3.02 -10.80 -7.64
C VAL A 172 3.74 -10.88 -8.99
N PRO A 173 3.30 -10.20 -10.07
CA PRO A 173 4.01 -10.22 -11.35
C PRO A 173 5.45 -9.69 -11.23
N LEU A 174 5.64 -8.57 -10.53
CA LEU A 174 6.95 -7.97 -10.31
C LEU A 174 7.90 -8.89 -9.53
N PHE A 175 7.41 -9.47 -8.44
CA PHE A 175 8.20 -10.36 -7.60
C PHE A 175 8.57 -11.66 -8.35
N GLY A 176 7.60 -12.29 -9.01
CA GLY A 176 7.79 -13.51 -9.78
C GLY A 176 8.76 -13.34 -10.96
N LEU A 177 8.58 -12.28 -11.76
CA LEU A 177 9.50 -11.98 -12.87
C LEU A 177 10.92 -11.69 -12.38
N THR A 178 11.07 -11.02 -11.24
CA THR A 178 12.38 -10.77 -10.63
C THR A 178 13.06 -12.06 -10.18
N LEU A 179 12.31 -13.00 -9.58
CA LEU A 179 12.85 -14.33 -9.27
C LEU A 179 13.28 -15.08 -10.53
N LEU A 180 12.47 -15.07 -11.58
CA LEU A 180 12.78 -15.76 -12.83
C LEU A 180 14.05 -15.25 -13.51
N VAL A 181 14.35 -13.94 -13.38
CA VAL A 181 15.56 -13.34 -13.97
C VAL A 181 16.79 -13.52 -13.08
N LEU A 182 16.65 -13.42 -11.75
CA LEU A 182 17.80 -13.38 -10.83
C LEU A 182 18.15 -14.73 -10.20
N ALA A 183 17.17 -15.61 -10.01
CA ALA A 183 17.34 -16.86 -9.28
C ALA A 183 17.45 -18.06 -10.23
N LYS A 184 18.10 -19.13 -9.78
CA LYS A 184 18.07 -20.41 -10.50
C LYS A 184 16.66 -20.99 -10.45
N TRP A 185 16.29 -21.80 -11.44
CA TRP A 185 14.98 -22.47 -11.51
C TRP A 185 14.58 -23.18 -10.20
N ARG A 186 15.50 -23.99 -9.63
CA ARG A 186 15.25 -24.69 -8.34
C ARG A 186 14.94 -23.70 -7.21
N GLN A 187 15.72 -22.62 -7.09
CA GLN A 187 15.50 -21.59 -6.07
C GLN A 187 14.17 -20.88 -6.29
N THR A 188 13.78 -20.65 -7.55
CA THR A 188 12.48 -20.07 -7.90
C THR A 188 11.33 -20.97 -7.45
N ILE A 189 11.39 -22.29 -7.70
CA ILE A 189 10.37 -23.22 -7.21
C ILE A 189 10.27 -23.13 -5.68
N TYR A 190 11.39 -23.24 -4.96
CA TYR A 190 11.37 -23.18 -3.49
C TYR A 190 10.83 -21.85 -2.96
N ALA A 191 11.21 -20.73 -3.58
CA ALA A 191 10.69 -19.41 -3.27
C ALA A 191 9.17 -19.33 -3.46
N VAL A 192 8.66 -19.82 -4.59
CA VAL A 192 7.21 -19.86 -4.88
C VAL A 192 6.49 -20.77 -3.88
N CYS A 193 7.01 -21.97 -3.62
CA CYS A 193 6.45 -22.89 -2.62
C CYS A 193 6.42 -22.26 -1.22
N LEU A 194 7.41 -21.45 -0.86
CA LEU A 194 7.45 -20.75 0.42
C LEU A 194 6.36 -19.66 0.50
N VAL A 195 6.16 -18.86 -0.56
CA VAL A 195 5.05 -17.88 -0.61
C VAL A 195 3.70 -18.60 -0.44
N ILE A 196 3.50 -19.69 -1.19
CA ILE A 196 2.27 -20.49 -1.14
C ILE A 196 2.09 -21.10 0.26
N GLY A 197 3.14 -21.71 0.82
CA GLY A 197 3.11 -22.34 2.14
C GLY A 197 2.78 -21.35 3.25
N VAL A 198 3.42 -20.17 3.27
CA VAL A 198 3.09 -19.08 4.21
C VAL A 198 1.62 -18.69 4.09
N ASN A 199 1.09 -18.51 2.87
CA ASN A 199 -0.29 -18.13 2.67
C ASN A 199 -1.28 -19.22 3.09
N ILE A 200 -1.02 -20.49 2.77
CA ILE A 200 -1.85 -21.61 3.21
C ILE A 200 -1.87 -21.66 4.74
N LEU A 201 -0.70 -21.62 5.39
CA LEU A 201 -0.61 -21.65 6.85
C LEU A 201 -1.33 -20.47 7.51
N GLY A 202 -1.23 -19.27 6.94
CA GLY A 202 -1.91 -18.07 7.44
C GLY A 202 -3.43 -18.14 7.34
N TRP A 203 -3.96 -18.74 6.26
CA TRP A 203 -5.40 -18.87 6.04
C TRP A 203 -6.02 -20.12 6.67
N LEU A 204 -5.24 -21.17 6.91
CA LEU A 204 -5.71 -22.49 7.33
C LEU A 204 -6.61 -22.48 8.58
N PRO A 205 -6.27 -21.78 9.69
CA PRO A 205 -7.12 -21.75 10.88
C PRO A 205 -8.53 -21.23 10.57
N PHE A 206 -8.64 -20.23 9.69
CA PHE A 206 -9.90 -19.61 9.31
C PHE A 206 -10.67 -20.46 8.30
N MET A 207 -9.98 -21.11 7.36
CA MET A 207 -10.62 -22.04 6.43
C MET A 207 -11.28 -23.21 7.17
N ILE A 208 -10.61 -23.76 8.19
CA ILE A 208 -11.14 -24.83 9.05
C ILE A 208 -12.32 -24.30 9.88
N ALA A 209 -12.15 -23.18 10.58
CA ALA A 209 -13.18 -22.63 11.46
C ALA A 209 -14.44 -22.18 10.70
N MET A 210 -14.29 -21.67 9.48
CA MET A 210 -15.39 -21.30 8.58
C MET A 210 -15.97 -22.48 7.81
N ARG A 211 -15.34 -23.66 7.86
CA ARG A 211 -15.62 -24.81 6.98
C ARG A 211 -15.66 -24.40 5.50
N GLN A 212 -14.77 -23.51 5.10
CA GLN A 212 -14.75 -22.92 3.76
C GLN A 212 -13.31 -22.85 3.22
N ILE A 213 -12.93 -23.84 2.41
CA ILE A 213 -11.60 -23.89 1.78
C ILE A 213 -11.37 -22.73 0.79
N THR A 214 -12.44 -22.20 0.20
CA THR A 214 -12.40 -21.07 -0.75
C THR A 214 -12.42 -19.71 -0.06
N LEU A 215 -12.26 -19.65 1.27
CA LEU A 215 -12.32 -18.40 2.03
C LEU A 215 -11.38 -17.31 1.49
N PRO A 216 -10.10 -17.58 1.13
CA PRO A 216 -9.22 -16.54 0.58
C PRO A 216 -9.80 -15.91 -0.69
N ILE A 217 -10.32 -16.74 -1.60
CA ILE A 217 -10.91 -16.28 -2.87
C ILE A 217 -12.17 -15.46 -2.59
N LYS A 218 -13.01 -15.89 -1.64
CA LYS A 218 -14.22 -15.15 -1.26
C LYS A 218 -13.89 -13.77 -0.70
N VAL A 219 -12.89 -13.65 0.18
CA VAL A 219 -12.48 -12.35 0.75
C VAL A 219 -11.90 -11.44 -0.32
N ILE A 220 -11.06 -11.95 -1.22
CA ILE A 220 -10.50 -11.18 -2.34
C ILE A 220 -11.63 -10.66 -3.24
N THR A 221 -12.53 -11.54 -3.68
CA THR A 221 -13.61 -11.19 -4.61
C THR A 221 -14.68 -10.29 -3.99
N SER A 222 -15.03 -10.48 -2.71
CA SER A 222 -15.96 -9.60 -2.02
C SER A 222 -15.42 -8.19 -1.87
N SER A 223 -14.11 -8.05 -1.62
CA SER A 223 -13.46 -6.75 -1.45
C SER A 223 -13.40 -5.96 -2.75
N LEU A 224 -13.23 -6.65 -3.90
CA LEU A 224 -13.30 -6.03 -5.22
C LEU A 224 -14.69 -5.46 -5.52
N ASN A 225 -15.74 -6.08 -5.01
CA ASN A 225 -17.13 -5.64 -5.21
C ASN A 225 -17.61 -4.61 -4.18
N GLN A 226 -16.85 -4.38 -3.10
CA GLN A 226 -17.24 -3.50 -2.00
C GLN A 226 -17.18 -2.01 -2.36
N TYR A 227 -16.31 -1.63 -3.30
CA TYR A 227 -16.13 -0.26 -3.75
C TYR A 227 -16.46 -0.16 -5.24
N PRO A 228 -17.73 0.05 -5.61
CA PRO A 228 -18.14 0.08 -7.00
C PRO A 228 -17.71 1.35 -7.73
N GLU A 229 -17.21 2.36 -7.00
CA GLU A 229 -16.81 3.66 -7.54
C GLU A 229 -15.55 3.55 -8.42
N LEU A 230 -15.45 4.42 -9.42
CA LEU A 230 -14.30 4.41 -10.33
C LEU A 230 -12.96 4.65 -9.63
N PHE A 231 -12.96 5.49 -8.59
CA PHE A 231 -11.86 5.72 -7.66
C PHE A 231 -12.46 6.41 -6.44
N ALA A 232 -11.86 6.19 -5.27
CA ALA A 232 -12.32 6.74 -4.01
C ALA A 232 -11.40 7.89 -3.60
N ASN A 233 -11.65 9.08 -4.16
CA ASN A 233 -10.92 10.32 -3.84
C ASN A 233 -9.39 10.28 -4.10
N ALA A 234 -8.89 9.36 -4.92
CA ALA A 234 -7.48 9.34 -5.31
C ALA A 234 -7.09 10.53 -6.22
N PHE A 235 -5.92 11.14 -5.96
CA PHE A 235 -5.24 12.03 -6.89
C PHE A 235 -4.58 11.22 -8.02
N ASN A 236 -5.39 10.55 -8.83
CA ASN A 236 -4.93 9.73 -9.95
C ASN A 236 -5.41 10.26 -11.31
N GLY A 237 -5.09 9.54 -12.39
CA GLY A 237 -5.45 9.95 -13.75
C GLY A 237 -6.96 10.03 -13.96
N TRP A 238 -7.72 9.15 -13.30
CA TRP A 238 -9.19 9.17 -13.34
C TRP A 238 -9.75 10.46 -12.74
N ALA A 239 -9.22 10.90 -11.60
CA ALA A 239 -9.60 12.18 -11.03
C ALA A 239 -9.25 13.35 -11.96
N GLY A 240 -8.10 13.31 -12.63
CA GLY A 240 -7.69 14.39 -13.52
C GLY A 240 -8.53 14.54 -14.79
N VAL A 241 -8.87 13.41 -15.43
CA VAL A 241 -9.55 13.38 -16.74
C VAL A 241 -11.06 13.59 -16.62
N LEU A 242 -11.69 13.15 -15.53
CA LEU A 242 -13.14 13.24 -15.40
C LEU A 242 -13.63 14.68 -15.16
N LYS A 243 -14.57 15.12 -15.99
CA LYS A 243 -15.30 16.39 -15.81
C LYS A 243 -16.09 16.37 -14.50
N PRO A 244 -16.14 17.47 -13.72
CA PRO A 244 -16.88 17.54 -12.43
C PRO A 244 -18.33 17.03 -12.47
N GLN A 245 -19.04 17.21 -13.59
CA GLN A 245 -20.40 16.70 -13.78
C GLN A 245 -20.49 15.16 -13.72
N MET A 246 -19.44 14.45 -14.11
CA MET A 246 -19.37 12.98 -14.00
C MET A 246 -19.12 12.51 -12.56
N TRP A 247 -18.53 13.35 -11.72
CA TRP A 247 -18.38 13.08 -10.29
C TRP A 247 -19.73 13.14 -9.57
N TYR A 248 -20.55 14.13 -9.92
CA TYR A 248 -21.91 14.25 -9.39
C TYR A 248 -22.76 13.02 -9.70
N ARG A 249 -22.56 12.42 -10.89
CA ARG A 249 -23.24 11.18 -11.30
C ARG A 249 -22.74 9.92 -10.59
N ARG A 250 -21.68 10.01 -9.76
CA ARG A 250 -21.07 8.88 -9.03
C ARG A 250 -20.86 7.65 -9.92
N LEU A 251 -20.04 7.82 -10.96
CA LEU A 251 -19.73 6.74 -11.90
C LEU A 251 -19.23 5.48 -11.17
N LYS A 252 -19.84 4.36 -11.54
CA LYS A 252 -19.50 3.02 -11.08
C LYS A 252 -18.70 2.27 -12.14
N MET A 253 -17.93 1.27 -11.71
CA MET A 253 -17.16 0.38 -12.59
C MET A 253 -18.04 -0.38 -13.60
N THR A 254 -19.34 -0.53 -13.33
CA THR A 254 -20.32 -1.15 -14.24
C THR A 254 -20.85 -0.20 -15.31
N ASN A 255 -20.66 1.11 -15.19
CA ASN A 255 -21.07 2.06 -16.21
C ASN A 255 -20.21 1.91 -17.48
N HIS A 256 -20.80 2.24 -18.63
CA HIS A 256 -20.14 2.19 -19.92
C HIS A 256 -19.27 3.43 -20.15
N ILE A 257 -18.03 3.23 -20.61
CA ILE A 257 -17.11 4.30 -20.99
C ILE A 257 -17.31 4.71 -22.45
N PHE A 258 -17.38 3.72 -23.35
CA PHE A 258 -17.60 3.89 -24.79
C PHE A 258 -18.31 2.66 -25.35
N GLY A 259 -19.42 2.89 -26.07
CA GLY A 259 -20.25 1.80 -26.60
C GLY A 259 -20.69 0.83 -25.49
N ARG A 260 -20.40 -0.46 -25.68
CA ARG A 260 -20.74 -1.53 -24.72
C ARG A 260 -19.63 -1.84 -23.70
N VAL A 261 -18.49 -1.16 -23.77
CA VAL A 261 -17.35 -1.42 -22.87
C VAL A 261 -17.59 -0.74 -21.52
N THR A 262 -17.51 -1.50 -20.43
CA THR A 262 -17.62 -0.96 -19.06
C THR A 262 -16.27 -0.46 -18.54
N PHE A 263 -16.28 0.40 -17.51
CA PHE A 263 -15.05 0.81 -16.83
C PHE A 263 -14.28 -0.38 -16.23
N SER A 264 -14.97 -1.40 -15.74
CA SER A 264 -14.34 -2.64 -15.25
C SER A 264 -13.58 -3.37 -16.36
N GLN A 265 -14.19 -3.54 -17.52
CA GLN A 265 -13.53 -4.17 -18.68
C GLN A 265 -12.34 -3.34 -19.16
N PHE A 266 -12.50 -2.02 -19.22
CA PHE A 266 -11.40 -1.11 -19.57
C PHE A 266 -10.25 -1.21 -18.57
N ASN A 267 -10.54 -1.24 -17.27
CA ASN A 267 -9.56 -1.43 -16.22
C ASN A 267 -8.79 -2.75 -16.35
N THR A 268 -9.46 -3.85 -16.73
CA THR A 268 -8.80 -5.12 -17.03
C THR A 268 -7.81 -4.98 -18.18
N VAL A 269 -8.18 -4.29 -19.26
CA VAL A 269 -7.27 -4.03 -20.40
C VAL A 269 -6.07 -3.20 -19.94
N VAL A 270 -6.28 -2.12 -19.17
CA VAL A 270 -5.19 -1.31 -18.61
C VAL A 270 -4.25 -2.14 -17.76
N LEU A 271 -4.79 -3.00 -16.87
CA LEU A 271 -3.97 -3.88 -16.03
C LEU A 271 -3.16 -4.87 -16.87
N ILE A 272 -3.76 -5.46 -17.92
CA ILE A 272 -3.04 -6.33 -18.86
C ILE A 272 -1.90 -5.59 -19.55
N LEU A 273 -2.10 -4.33 -19.97
CA LEU A 273 -1.06 -3.52 -20.59
C LEU A 273 0.09 -3.20 -19.61
N ILE A 274 -0.23 -2.87 -18.36
CA ILE A 274 0.79 -2.61 -17.32
C ILE A 274 1.63 -3.88 -17.06
N VAL A 275 0.98 -5.03 -16.85
CA VAL A 275 1.67 -6.31 -16.62
C VAL A 275 2.42 -6.77 -17.88
N GLY A 276 1.84 -6.59 -19.06
CA GLY A 276 2.47 -6.90 -20.34
C GLY A 276 3.73 -6.08 -20.58
N GLY A 277 3.68 -4.77 -20.33
CA GLY A 277 4.84 -3.88 -20.39
C GLY A 277 5.95 -4.30 -19.42
N LEU A 278 5.58 -4.72 -18.20
CA LEU A 278 6.52 -5.29 -17.23
C LEU A 278 7.16 -6.59 -17.75
N CYS A 279 6.37 -7.52 -18.30
CA CYS A 279 6.88 -8.75 -18.90
C CYS A 279 7.87 -8.47 -20.04
N LEU A 280 7.55 -7.51 -20.92
CA LEU A 280 8.43 -7.10 -22.02
C LEU A 280 9.76 -6.53 -21.52
N LEU A 281 9.70 -5.68 -20.48
CA LEU A 281 10.90 -5.14 -19.83
C LEU A 281 11.77 -6.27 -19.27
N PHE A 282 11.20 -7.21 -18.52
CA PHE A 282 11.95 -8.33 -17.94
C PHE A 282 12.48 -9.30 -19.02
N LEU A 283 11.74 -9.51 -20.11
CA LEU A 283 12.20 -10.26 -21.26
C LEU A 283 13.42 -9.61 -21.91
N GLN A 284 13.43 -8.27 -22.02
CA GLN A 284 14.59 -7.54 -22.52
C GLN A 284 15.81 -7.74 -21.61
N TYR A 285 15.64 -7.59 -20.29
CA TYR A 285 16.72 -7.81 -19.32
C TYR A 285 17.27 -9.24 -19.38
N TRP A 286 16.38 -10.24 -19.49
CA TRP A 286 16.76 -11.63 -19.62
C TRP A 286 17.55 -11.90 -20.92
N ARG A 287 17.08 -11.41 -22.07
CA ARG A 287 17.77 -11.53 -23.36
C ARG A 287 19.14 -10.86 -23.36
N GLN A 288 19.25 -9.70 -22.72
CA GLN A 288 20.51 -8.97 -22.57
C GLN A 288 21.42 -9.55 -21.48
N LYS A 289 21.01 -10.63 -20.80
CA LYS A 289 21.71 -11.25 -19.66
C LYS A 289 22.06 -10.24 -18.55
N ARG A 290 21.28 -9.16 -18.42
CA ARG A 290 21.49 -8.11 -17.43
C ARG A 290 20.96 -8.59 -16.08
N GLN A 291 21.87 -8.75 -15.12
CA GLN A 291 21.52 -9.18 -13.75
C GLN A 291 21.41 -8.01 -12.76
N ASN A 292 21.82 -6.80 -13.14
CA ASN A 292 21.67 -5.60 -12.33
C ASN A 292 20.32 -4.96 -12.64
N LEU A 293 19.29 -5.47 -11.95
CA LEU A 293 17.94 -4.93 -12.04
C LEU A 293 17.76 -3.78 -11.03
N PRO A 294 17.34 -2.59 -11.47
CA PRO A 294 16.98 -1.47 -10.58
C PRO A 294 15.59 -1.71 -9.96
N ILE A 295 15.46 -2.78 -9.17
CA ILE A 295 14.17 -3.31 -8.66
C ILE A 295 13.34 -2.24 -7.97
N ALA A 296 13.97 -1.38 -7.15
CA ALA A 296 13.27 -0.31 -6.45
C ALA A 296 12.62 0.69 -7.42
N LEU A 297 13.34 1.07 -8.48
CA LEU A 297 12.84 2.00 -9.48
C LEU A 297 11.74 1.38 -10.35
N ILE A 298 11.95 0.14 -10.80
CA ILE A 298 10.95 -0.63 -11.56
C ILE A 298 9.68 -0.78 -10.71
N GLY A 299 9.82 -1.13 -9.43
CA GLY A 299 8.69 -1.28 -8.52
C GLY A 299 7.94 0.02 -8.24
N ALA A 300 8.66 1.15 -8.11
CA ALA A 300 8.04 2.47 -7.97
C ALA A 300 7.24 2.85 -9.23
N ILE A 301 7.83 2.65 -10.42
CA ILE A 301 7.16 2.93 -11.69
C ILE A 301 5.94 2.02 -11.88
N TYR A 302 6.09 0.71 -11.66
CA TYR A 302 5.01 -0.28 -11.77
C TYR A 302 3.85 0.02 -10.81
N SER A 303 4.15 0.26 -9.53
CA SER A 303 3.13 0.60 -8.53
C SER A 303 2.48 1.94 -8.84
N GLY A 304 3.24 2.90 -9.37
CA GLY A 304 2.71 4.16 -9.88
C GLY A 304 1.74 3.95 -11.03
N PHE A 305 2.08 3.16 -12.06
CA PHE A 305 1.17 2.85 -13.15
C PHE A 305 -0.15 2.24 -12.66
N ILE A 306 -0.08 1.34 -11.68
CA ILE A 306 -1.29 0.78 -11.06
C ILE A 306 -2.12 1.89 -10.41
N PHE A 307 -1.53 2.70 -9.53
CA PHE A 307 -2.25 3.78 -8.86
C PHE A 307 -2.86 4.81 -9.81
N PHE A 308 -2.10 5.24 -10.83
CA PHE A 308 -2.51 6.33 -11.70
C PHE A 308 -3.57 5.93 -12.72
N PHE A 309 -3.53 4.69 -13.22
CA PHE A 309 -4.34 4.29 -14.38
C PHE A 309 -5.35 3.20 -14.12
N THR A 310 -5.24 2.44 -13.02
CA THR A 310 -6.31 1.48 -12.65
C THR A 310 -7.43 2.15 -11.85
N THR A 311 -8.60 1.53 -11.85
CA THR A 311 -9.79 1.97 -11.12
C THR A 311 -9.80 1.41 -9.69
N GLY A 312 -10.72 1.89 -8.85
CA GLY A 312 -10.88 1.43 -7.46
C GLY A 312 -9.76 1.90 -6.52
N GLN A 313 -8.99 2.91 -6.92
CA GLN A 313 -7.88 3.43 -6.13
C GLN A 313 -8.37 4.42 -5.08
N HIS A 314 -7.88 4.31 -3.86
CA HIS A 314 -8.17 5.24 -2.76
C HIS A 314 -7.08 6.30 -2.62
N GLU A 315 -7.39 7.38 -1.89
CA GLU A 315 -6.49 8.50 -1.64
C GLU A 315 -5.10 8.13 -1.11
N ARG A 316 -5.01 7.05 -0.34
CA ARG A 316 -3.78 6.54 0.28
C ARG A 316 -3.07 5.45 -0.52
N TYR A 317 -3.65 4.94 -1.62
CA TYR A 317 -3.11 3.75 -2.30
C TYR A 317 -1.77 4.00 -3.01
N GLN A 318 -1.40 5.25 -3.26
CA GLN A 318 -0.07 5.61 -3.75
C GLN A 318 1.06 5.30 -2.73
N MET A 319 0.72 5.02 -1.46
CA MET A 319 1.68 4.53 -0.44
C MET A 319 2.46 3.28 -0.89
N GLY A 320 1.86 2.41 -1.71
CA GLY A 320 2.58 1.27 -2.29
C GLY A 320 3.79 1.69 -3.13
N MET A 321 3.63 2.75 -3.94
CA MET A 321 4.73 3.35 -4.68
C MET A 321 5.76 3.99 -3.75
N LEU A 322 5.32 4.68 -2.68
CA LEU A 322 6.22 5.28 -1.70
C LEU A 322 7.13 4.23 -1.04
N GLY A 323 6.65 3.01 -0.79
CA GLY A 323 7.49 1.94 -0.26
C GLY A 323 8.67 1.57 -1.16
N PHE A 324 8.47 1.57 -2.48
CA PHE A 324 9.57 1.39 -3.43
C PHE A 324 10.49 2.59 -3.53
N VAL A 325 9.97 3.81 -3.36
CA VAL A 325 10.80 5.03 -3.30
C VAL A 325 11.66 5.02 -2.03
N ILE A 326 11.13 4.60 -0.88
CA ILE A 326 11.91 4.39 0.36
C ILE A 326 13.00 3.34 0.12
N LEU A 327 12.67 2.23 -0.54
CA LEU A 327 13.66 1.22 -0.90
C LEU A 327 14.74 1.79 -1.83
N TRP A 328 14.38 2.66 -2.77
CA TRP A 328 15.35 3.30 -3.66
C TRP A 328 16.31 4.24 -2.91
N VAL A 329 15.78 5.04 -1.97
CA VAL A 329 16.57 5.88 -1.07
C VAL A 329 17.51 5.04 -0.19
N LEU A 330 17.05 3.86 0.28
CA LEU A 330 17.87 2.96 1.09
C LEU A 330 19.01 2.32 0.29
N LEU A 331 18.71 1.79 -0.90
CA LEU A 331 19.68 1.04 -1.70
C LEU A 331 20.76 1.94 -2.30
N GLN A 332 20.45 3.19 -2.65
CA GLN A 332 21.44 4.17 -3.18
C GLN A 332 22.20 3.68 -4.41
N ASN A 333 21.56 2.83 -5.22
CA ASN A 333 22.16 2.26 -6.39
C ASN A 333 21.91 3.13 -7.62
N GLU A 334 22.93 3.26 -8.46
CA GLU A 334 22.91 3.87 -9.82
C GLU A 334 22.61 5.38 -9.92
N TRP A 335 22.05 6.01 -8.89
CA TRP A 335 21.61 7.41 -8.94
C TRP A 335 22.03 8.20 -7.70
N PRO A 336 22.28 9.53 -7.84
CA PRO A 336 22.58 10.38 -6.71
C PRO A 336 21.46 10.37 -5.66
N LEU A 337 21.84 10.33 -4.38
CA LEU A 337 20.91 10.36 -3.24
C LEU A 337 19.97 11.57 -3.28
N SER A 338 20.43 12.72 -3.79
CA SER A 338 19.60 13.93 -3.93
C SER A 338 18.35 13.70 -4.78
N ARG A 339 18.45 12.86 -5.83
CA ARG A 339 17.32 12.57 -6.72
C ARG A 339 16.30 11.64 -6.08
N SER A 340 16.76 10.59 -5.39
CA SER A 340 15.86 9.69 -4.66
C SER A 340 15.19 10.42 -3.50
N LEU A 341 15.89 11.32 -2.80
CA LEU A 341 15.32 12.19 -1.77
C LEU A 341 14.32 13.22 -2.34
N ALA A 342 14.61 13.84 -3.49
CA ALA A 342 13.65 14.75 -4.14
C ALA A 342 12.36 14.00 -4.56
N THR A 343 12.51 12.79 -5.09
CA THR A 343 11.38 11.92 -5.44
C THR A 343 10.58 11.54 -4.21
N TYR A 344 11.27 11.16 -3.12
CA TYR A 344 10.66 10.88 -1.83
C TYR A 344 9.90 12.08 -1.27
N GLY A 345 10.49 13.27 -1.28
CA GLY A 345 9.87 14.50 -0.80
C GLY A 345 8.61 14.86 -1.59
N TRP A 346 8.66 14.79 -2.93
CA TRP A 346 7.50 15.06 -3.78
C TRP A 346 6.35 14.08 -3.53
N PHE A 347 6.62 12.77 -3.57
CA PHE A 347 5.55 11.78 -3.37
C PHE A 347 5.02 11.80 -1.94
N THR A 348 5.88 12.05 -0.95
CA THR A 348 5.43 12.28 0.43
C THR A 348 4.47 13.46 0.51
N PHE A 349 4.81 14.58 -0.11
CA PHE A 349 3.97 15.77 -0.09
C PHE A 349 2.62 15.52 -0.76
N ILE A 350 2.59 14.99 -1.99
CA ILE A 350 1.32 14.83 -2.72
C ILE A 350 0.41 13.76 -2.11
N ILE A 351 0.99 12.69 -1.53
CA ILE A 351 0.23 11.66 -0.80
C ILE A 351 -0.38 12.27 0.46
N PHE A 352 0.43 12.99 1.25
CA PHE A 352 -0.06 13.65 2.47
C PHE A 352 -1.20 14.61 2.17
N ILE A 353 -1.04 15.45 1.14
CA ILE A 353 -2.06 16.38 0.68
C ILE A 353 -3.35 15.64 0.31
N ASN A 354 -3.26 14.56 -0.47
CA ASN A 354 -4.42 13.78 -0.83
C ASN A 354 -5.14 13.18 0.40
N GLU A 355 -4.37 12.56 1.31
CA GLU A 355 -4.90 11.97 2.54
C GLU A 355 -5.58 13.01 3.44
N ILE A 356 -4.90 14.12 3.74
CA ILE A 356 -5.43 15.13 4.66
C ILE A 356 -6.67 15.82 4.11
N PHE A 357 -6.71 16.13 2.80
CA PHE A 357 -7.87 16.75 2.20
C PHE A 357 -9.10 15.85 2.29
N VAL A 358 -8.95 14.56 1.98
CA VAL A 358 -10.07 13.60 2.09
C VAL A 358 -10.49 13.43 3.54
N TYR A 359 -9.55 13.26 4.45
CA TYR A 359 -9.86 13.08 5.87
C TYR A 359 -10.61 14.28 6.44
N LEU A 360 -10.09 15.49 6.26
CA LEU A 360 -10.70 16.72 6.77
C LEU A 360 -12.06 16.98 6.11
N SER A 361 -12.23 16.62 4.83
CA SER A 361 -13.54 16.75 4.18
C SER A 361 -14.64 15.91 4.83
N ILE A 362 -14.26 14.75 5.38
CA ILE A 362 -15.18 13.87 6.10
C ILE A 362 -15.39 14.38 7.51
N TYR A 363 -14.29 14.74 8.18
CA TYR A 363 -14.30 15.21 9.55
C TYR A 363 -15.16 16.48 9.72
N PHE A 364 -15.06 17.43 8.79
CA PHE A 364 -15.85 18.67 8.78
C PHE A 364 -17.14 18.57 7.94
N ASN A 365 -17.47 17.41 7.39
CA ASN A 365 -18.65 17.18 6.55
C ASN A 365 -18.75 18.13 5.32
N THR A 366 -17.62 18.41 4.67
CA THR A 366 -17.52 19.34 3.52
C THR A 366 -17.43 18.64 2.16
N LYS A 367 -17.58 17.31 2.11
CA LYS A 367 -17.50 16.51 0.86
C LYS A 367 -18.44 16.95 -0.26
N ALA A 368 -19.60 17.51 0.08
CA ALA A 368 -20.58 17.97 -0.91
C ALA A 368 -20.18 19.29 -1.59
N LEU A 369 -19.12 19.95 -1.13
CA LEU A 369 -18.69 21.23 -1.70
C LEU A 369 -18.04 21.04 -3.07
N THR A 370 -18.44 21.87 -4.03
CA THR A 370 -17.87 21.93 -5.37
C THR A 370 -16.35 22.12 -5.35
N THR A 371 -15.83 22.87 -4.39
CA THR A 371 -14.40 23.09 -4.15
C THR A 371 -13.64 21.79 -3.91
N PHE A 372 -14.23 20.83 -3.19
CA PHE A 372 -13.61 19.52 -2.93
C PHE A 372 -13.40 18.74 -4.24
N ASN A 373 -14.41 18.69 -5.10
CA ASN A 373 -14.30 18.02 -6.41
C ASN A 373 -13.28 18.69 -7.33
N GLN A 374 -13.18 20.02 -7.30
CA GLN A 374 -12.15 20.75 -8.06
C GLN A 374 -10.75 20.41 -7.56
N LEU A 375 -10.56 20.35 -6.25
CA LEU A 375 -9.27 19.97 -5.65
C LEU A 375 -8.87 18.54 -6.03
N LEU A 376 -9.79 17.57 -5.95
CA LEU A 376 -9.50 16.20 -6.38
C LEU A 376 -9.08 16.13 -7.85
N ARG A 377 -9.75 16.89 -8.73
CA ARG A 377 -9.39 16.97 -10.14
C ARG A 377 -8.01 17.60 -10.35
N VAL A 378 -7.76 18.76 -9.77
CA VAL A 378 -6.48 19.48 -9.90
C VAL A 378 -5.34 18.64 -9.32
N GLY A 379 -5.53 18.04 -8.15
CA GLY A 379 -4.58 17.10 -7.53
C GLY A 379 -4.31 15.89 -8.42
N GLY A 380 -5.36 15.30 -9.01
CA GLY A 380 -5.25 14.22 -9.98
C GLY A 380 -4.44 14.59 -11.22
N VAL A 381 -4.70 15.76 -11.82
CA VAL A 381 -3.93 16.27 -12.97
C VAL A 381 -2.46 16.47 -12.60
N ILE A 382 -2.18 17.21 -11.53
CA ILE A 382 -0.81 17.54 -11.12
C ILE A 382 -0.03 16.26 -10.80
N ASN A 383 -0.58 15.37 -9.97
CA ASN A 383 0.10 14.16 -9.55
C ASN A 383 0.38 13.23 -10.75
N THR A 384 -0.58 13.08 -11.66
CA THR A 384 -0.43 12.23 -12.85
C THR A 384 0.60 12.79 -13.83
N LEU A 385 0.55 14.09 -14.12
CA LEU A 385 1.53 14.74 -15.01
C LEU A 385 2.95 14.65 -14.43
N MET A 386 3.10 14.93 -13.13
CA MET A 386 4.39 14.82 -12.45
C MET A 386 4.93 13.39 -12.46
N PHE A 387 4.08 12.38 -12.29
CA PHE A 387 4.48 10.98 -12.44
C PHE A 387 4.96 10.68 -13.86
N ILE A 388 4.22 11.08 -14.89
CA ILE A 388 4.60 10.84 -16.30
C ILE A 388 5.92 11.54 -16.64
N ILE A 389 6.09 12.80 -16.21
CA ILE A 389 7.34 13.55 -16.40
C ILE A 389 8.50 12.85 -15.69
N TRP A 390 8.30 12.43 -14.43
CA TRP A 390 9.32 11.69 -13.66
C TRP A 390 9.74 10.39 -14.35
N VAL A 391 8.79 9.60 -14.85
CA VAL A 391 9.08 8.38 -15.64
C VAL A 391 9.84 8.73 -16.93
N GLY A 392 9.41 9.76 -17.65
CA GLY A 392 10.05 10.21 -18.88
C GLY A 392 11.52 10.64 -18.66
N LEU A 393 11.79 11.38 -17.59
CA LEU A 393 13.14 11.81 -17.20
C LEU A 393 14.04 10.61 -16.88
N ILE A 394 13.53 9.62 -16.16
CA ILE A 394 14.28 8.38 -15.86
C ILE A 394 14.64 7.63 -17.13
N ILE A 395 13.69 7.47 -18.05
CA ILE A 395 13.91 6.76 -19.33
C ILE A 395 14.93 7.50 -20.18
N TRP A 396 14.80 8.83 -20.30
CA TRP A 396 15.70 9.67 -21.09
C TRP A 396 17.15 9.58 -20.58
N GLN A 397 17.35 9.65 -19.27
CA GLN A 397 18.69 9.57 -18.67
C GLN A 397 19.31 8.19 -18.80
N ARG A 398 18.53 7.11 -18.67
CA ARG A 398 19.04 5.75 -18.91
C ARG A 398 19.53 5.56 -20.35
N LYS A 399 18.87 6.19 -21.33
CA LYS A 399 19.32 6.15 -22.73
C LYS A 399 20.67 6.85 -22.89
N GLN A 400 20.85 8.02 -22.27
CA GLN A 400 22.12 8.76 -22.33
C GLN A 400 23.29 8.01 -21.68
N GLN A 401 23.05 7.35 -20.54
CA GLN A 401 24.08 6.53 -19.89
C GLN A 401 24.47 5.31 -20.74
N GLY A 402 23.52 4.73 -21.48
CA GLY A 402 23.78 3.62 -22.39
C GLY A 402 24.52 4.01 -23.67
N SER A 403 24.27 5.20 -24.23
CA SER A 403 25.00 5.67 -25.42
C SER A 403 26.46 6.02 -25.11
N GLN A 404 26.75 6.52 -23.91
CA GLN A 404 28.13 6.85 -23.50
C GLN A 404 29.00 5.63 -23.22
N SER A 405 28.41 4.46 -22.93
CA SER A 405 29.16 3.21 -22.73
C SER A 405 29.46 2.44 -24.01
N ASP A 406 28.81 2.78 -25.13
CA ASP A 406 29.02 2.13 -26.44
C ASP A 406 30.02 2.92 -27.32
N GLU A 407 30.40 4.15 -26.92
CA GLU A 407 31.36 5.03 -27.62
C GLU A 407 32.79 5.01 -27.05
N GLY A 408 33.07 4.18 -26.03
CA GLY A 408 34.40 4.02 -25.41
C GLY A 408 34.75 2.55 -25.24
#